data_AF-A0A1G2VUB7-F1
#
_entry.id   AF-A0A1G2VUB7-F1
#
_cell.length_a   1.000
_cell.length_b   1.000
_cell.length_c   1.000
_cell.angle_alpha   90.00
_cell.angle_beta   90.00
_cell.angle_gamma   90.00
#
_symmetry.space_group_name_H-M   'P 1'
#
loop_
_entity.id
_entity.type
_entity.pdbx_description
1 polymer ?
#
loop_
_entity_poly.entity_id
_entity_poly.type
_entity_poly.pdbx_seq_one_letter_code
_entity_poly.pdbx_strand_id
1 'polypeptide(L)'
;MADEQPQTSISEPAQAAEPQAAPVVVPDPVAPPITETSEPPQTATETPSGAPQAETAEVSPVQVVESTPVAPTSEVPPPVVETPAPVAPPSQPVQDISTAPQAVITAPAIAGLRHQAQAARTGGIQKKLDKIMELAREKKTIRNDDIEKLLHVSDSTAQRYLGALVKQGKLRRVGNRGSAHYELI
;
A
#
# COMPACT_ATOMS: atom_id res chain seq x y z
N MET A 1 -69.06 6.15 -11.16
CA MET A 1 -68.74 4.71 -11.33
C MET A 1 -67.24 4.66 -11.54
N ALA A 2 -66.47 4.70 -10.45
CA ALA A 2 -66.07 3.57 -9.62
C ALA A 2 -64.66 3.14 -10.06
N ASP A 3 -63.71 3.62 -9.28
CA ASP A 3 -62.26 3.45 -9.31
C ASP A 3 -61.92 1.98 -8.96
N GLU A 4 -61.14 1.30 -9.79
CA GLU A 4 -60.70 -0.08 -9.57
C GLU A 4 -59.18 -0.11 -9.37
N GLN A 5 -58.75 -0.15 -8.11
CA GLN A 5 -57.44 -0.64 -7.70
C GLN A 5 -57.64 -1.85 -6.77
N PRO A 6 -57.03 -3.01 -7.06
CA PRO A 6 -56.72 -4.00 -6.03
C PRO A 6 -55.25 -3.85 -5.63
N GLN A 7 -55.00 -3.23 -4.47
CA GLN A 7 -54.69 -3.90 -3.20
C GLN A 7 -53.30 -4.57 -3.15
N THR A 8 -52.35 -3.78 -2.63
CA THR A 8 -51.09 -4.21 -2.04
C THR A 8 -51.35 -5.10 -0.82
N SER A 9 -50.98 -6.38 -0.89
CA SER A 9 -50.89 -7.25 0.28
C SER A 9 -49.57 -7.00 0.99
N ILE A 10 -49.65 -6.25 2.09
CA ILE A 10 -48.61 -6.09 3.10
C ILE A 10 -48.92 -7.13 4.19
N SER A 11 -48.09 -8.16 4.32
CA SER A 11 -48.16 -9.09 5.45
C SER A 11 -47.21 -8.60 6.54
N GLU A 12 -47.80 -7.89 7.49
CA GLU A 12 -47.35 -7.77 8.88
C GLU A 12 -48.18 -8.77 9.70
N PRO A 13 -47.58 -9.51 10.66
CA PRO A 13 -47.89 -9.16 12.04
C PRO A 13 -46.67 -9.22 12.98
N ALA A 14 -46.67 -8.26 13.89
CA ALA A 14 -45.85 -8.12 15.07
C ALA A 14 -46.06 -9.24 16.12
N GLN A 15 -44.99 -9.54 16.87
CA GLN A 15 -44.97 -9.69 18.34
C GLN A 15 -43.52 -9.99 18.77
N ALA A 16 -42.78 -9.08 19.39
CA ALA A 16 -42.90 -8.61 20.78
C ALA A 16 -42.66 -9.71 21.83
N ALA A 17 -41.40 -9.88 22.23
CA ALA A 17 -41.01 -10.38 23.55
C ALA A 17 -39.68 -9.74 23.96
N GLU A 18 -39.76 -8.82 24.92
CA GLU A 18 -38.67 -8.17 25.64
C GLU A 18 -38.40 -8.96 26.96
N PRO A 19 -37.49 -8.52 27.84
CA PRO A 19 -36.18 -9.10 28.12
C PRO A 19 -36.15 -10.11 29.30
N GLN A 20 -35.28 -11.12 29.24
CA GLN A 20 -34.85 -11.84 30.45
C GLN A 20 -33.38 -11.54 30.75
N ALA A 21 -33.16 -10.95 31.92
CA ALA A 21 -31.87 -10.63 32.49
C ALA A 21 -31.15 -11.87 33.04
N ALA A 22 -29.85 -11.91 32.77
CA ALA A 22 -28.70 -12.58 33.41
C ALA A 22 -28.91 -13.66 34.50
N PRO A 23 -27.98 -14.63 34.51
CA PRO A 23 -26.99 -14.58 35.60
C PRO A 23 -25.57 -14.33 35.09
N VAL A 24 -24.92 -13.44 35.82
CA VAL A 24 -23.51 -13.05 35.75
C VAL A 24 -22.64 -14.30 35.96
N VAL A 25 -21.86 -14.69 34.96
CA VAL A 25 -20.70 -15.57 35.16
C VAL A 25 -19.49 -14.67 35.37
N VAL A 26 -19.14 -14.50 36.64
CA VAL A 26 -17.91 -13.85 37.09
C VAL A 26 -16.71 -14.70 36.67
N PRO A 27 -15.66 -14.14 36.04
CA PRO A 27 -14.40 -14.85 35.88
C PRO A 27 -13.69 -14.91 37.24
N ASP A 28 -13.51 -16.12 37.76
CA ASP A 28 -12.65 -16.36 38.93
C ASP A 28 -11.17 -16.30 38.50
N PRO A 29 -10.32 -15.50 39.17
CA PRO A 29 -8.89 -15.43 38.91
C PRO A 29 -8.15 -16.48 39.76
N VAL A 30 -7.80 -17.62 39.16
CA VAL A 30 -6.88 -18.58 39.80
C VAL A 30 -5.48 -18.43 39.21
N ALA A 31 -4.56 -18.14 40.11
CA ALA A 31 -3.14 -17.85 39.94
C ALA A 31 -2.34 -18.95 39.22
N PRO A 32 -1.12 -18.66 38.72
CA PRO A 32 -0.29 -19.62 37.99
C PRO A 32 0.28 -20.72 38.92
N PRO A 33 0.45 -21.97 38.46
CA PRO A 33 1.38 -22.88 39.10
C PRO A 33 2.81 -22.44 38.74
N ILE A 34 3.44 -21.72 39.65
CA ILE A 34 4.89 -21.74 39.84
C ILE A 34 5.31 -23.19 40.10
N THR A 35 6.22 -23.74 39.28
CA THR A 35 7.08 -24.83 39.71
C THR A 35 8.52 -24.37 39.53
N GLU A 36 9.07 -24.03 40.68
CA GLU A 36 10.44 -23.74 41.03
C GLU A 36 11.28 -25.04 40.97
N THR A 37 12.61 -24.90 40.90
CA THR A 37 13.65 -25.92 41.17
C THR A 37 14.12 -26.76 39.97
N SER A 38 15.29 -26.42 39.40
CA SER A 38 16.56 -26.89 39.96
C SER A 38 17.77 -26.23 39.29
N GLU A 39 18.63 -25.65 40.12
CA GLU A 39 19.95 -25.04 39.82
C GLU A 39 21.06 -26.14 39.73
N PRO A 40 22.35 -25.80 39.55
CA PRO A 40 23.23 -26.25 38.46
C PRO A 40 24.18 -27.40 38.85
N PRO A 41 25.12 -27.77 37.95
CA PRO A 41 26.50 -27.73 38.41
C PRO A 41 27.46 -27.06 37.41
N GLN A 42 28.23 -26.11 37.94
CA GLN A 42 29.55 -25.74 37.44
C GLN A 42 30.50 -26.92 37.73
N THR A 43 31.47 -27.20 36.85
CA THR A 43 32.91 -27.37 37.16
C THR A 43 33.70 -27.53 35.85
N ALA A 44 34.83 -26.84 35.81
CA ALA A 44 35.74 -26.55 34.71
C ALA A 44 36.66 -27.73 34.28
N THR A 45 37.70 -27.40 33.48
CA THR A 45 38.98 -28.11 33.22
C THR A 45 38.96 -28.88 31.87
N GLU A 46 39.82 -28.71 30.86
CA GLU A 46 41.13 -28.05 30.75
C GLU A 46 41.64 -27.98 29.28
N THR A 47 42.56 -27.04 29.03
CA THR A 47 43.66 -27.05 28.03
C THR A 47 43.45 -26.48 26.61
N PRO A 48 43.97 -25.27 26.36
CA PRO A 48 44.44 -24.81 25.05
C PRO A 48 45.95 -25.13 24.89
N SER A 49 46.37 -25.65 23.73
CA SER A 49 47.79 -25.86 23.42
C SER A 49 48.06 -25.48 21.97
N GLY A 50 48.93 -24.48 21.79
CA GLY A 50 49.54 -24.16 20.50
C GLY A 50 49.77 -22.67 20.21
N ALA A 51 50.57 -21.99 21.04
CA ALA A 51 51.33 -20.80 20.62
C ALA A 51 52.69 -21.24 20.07
N PRO A 52 53.38 -20.41 19.24
CA PRO A 52 54.37 -19.46 19.78
C PRO A 52 54.18 -18.04 19.23
N GLN A 53 54.25 -16.98 20.05
CA GLN A 53 55.43 -16.08 20.25
C GLN A 53 56.00 -15.50 18.94
N ALA A 54 56.32 -14.22 18.78
CA ALA A 54 56.50 -13.02 19.61
C ALA A 54 56.09 -11.81 18.71
N GLU A 55 55.98 -10.54 19.10
CA GLU A 55 56.99 -9.72 19.75
C GLU A 55 56.40 -8.31 19.99
N THR A 56 56.88 -7.71 21.06
CA THR A 56 56.54 -6.41 21.64
C THR A 56 57.14 -5.24 20.86
N ALA A 57 56.35 -4.19 20.60
CA ALA A 57 56.76 -2.78 20.55
C ALA A 57 55.47 -1.93 20.37
N GLU A 58 54.89 -1.33 21.41
CA GLU A 58 55.23 0.00 21.92
C GLU A 58 55.59 1.02 20.83
N VAL A 59 54.59 1.80 20.38
CA VAL A 59 54.77 3.21 19.97
C VAL A 59 53.50 4.02 20.24
N SER A 60 53.65 4.93 21.19
CA SER A 60 53.04 6.25 21.41
C SER A 60 51.71 6.66 20.75
N PRO A 61 50.78 7.26 21.52
CA PRO A 61 49.56 7.87 21.02
C PRO A 61 49.78 9.34 20.64
N VAL A 62 49.89 9.66 19.35
CA VAL A 62 49.64 11.04 18.86
C VAL A 62 49.17 10.97 17.41
N GLN A 63 47.89 11.25 17.16
CA GLN A 63 47.49 12.33 16.26
C GLN A 63 45.98 12.50 16.28
N VAL A 64 45.58 13.55 16.97
CA VAL A 64 44.33 14.27 16.78
C VAL A 64 44.30 14.71 15.32
N VAL A 65 43.56 13.98 14.47
CA VAL A 65 43.09 14.54 13.21
C VAL A 65 41.78 15.25 13.49
N GLU A 66 41.98 16.52 13.83
CA GLU A 66 41.05 17.63 13.76
C GLU A 66 40.06 17.43 12.59
N SER A 67 38.88 16.92 12.93
CA SER A 67 37.73 16.93 12.03
C SER A 67 37.24 18.36 11.98
N THR A 68 37.80 19.16 11.09
CA THR A 68 37.21 20.44 10.72
C THR A 68 35.86 20.15 10.07
N PRO A 69 34.74 20.60 10.64
CA PRO A 69 33.49 20.63 9.91
C PRO A 69 33.63 21.72 8.84
N VAL A 70 33.86 21.30 7.60
CA VAL A 70 33.60 22.16 6.44
C VAL A 70 32.10 22.42 6.45
N ALA A 71 31.73 23.58 7.00
CA ALA A 71 30.38 24.11 6.91
C ALA A 71 29.97 24.13 5.44
N PRO A 72 28.79 23.60 5.07
CA PRO A 72 28.22 23.96 3.78
C PRO A 72 27.86 25.44 3.88
N THR A 73 28.70 26.29 3.30
CA THR A 73 28.36 27.67 2.96
C THR A 73 27.11 27.61 2.07
N SER A 74 25.95 27.76 2.71
CA SER A 74 24.74 28.23 2.05
C SER A 74 25.00 29.69 1.67
N GLU A 75 25.67 29.90 0.54
CA GLU A 75 25.54 31.14 -0.18
C GLU A 75 24.14 31.14 -0.78
N VAL A 76 23.20 31.67 0.00
CA VAL A 76 21.85 32.00 -0.46
C VAL A 76 22.02 33.26 -1.32
N PRO A 77 21.90 33.19 -2.66
CA PRO A 77 21.77 34.41 -3.44
C PRO A 77 20.51 35.14 -2.95
N PRO A 78 20.54 36.48 -2.81
CA PRO A 78 19.35 37.23 -2.44
C PRO A 78 18.23 36.95 -3.43
N PRO A 79 16.96 36.84 -2.99
CA PRO A 79 15.84 36.77 -3.90
C PRO A 79 15.82 38.08 -4.69
N VAL A 80 16.22 38.03 -5.95
CA VAL A 80 15.86 39.08 -6.91
C VAL A 80 14.35 38.95 -7.06
N VAL A 81 13.63 39.85 -6.37
CA VAL A 81 12.22 40.12 -6.61
C VAL A 81 12.16 40.82 -7.96
N GLU A 82 12.32 40.05 -9.04
CA GLU A 82 11.90 40.51 -10.35
C GLU A 82 10.39 40.32 -10.40
N THR A 83 9.70 41.43 -10.17
CA THR A 83 8.28 41.58 -10.46
C THR A 83 8.12 41.32 -11.96
N PRO A 84 7.44 40.26 -12.43
CA PRO A 84 7.03 40.23 -13.81
C PRO A 84 5.97 41.32 -13.96
N ALA A 85 6.36 42.41 -14.62
CA ALA A 85 5.41 43.36 -15.17
C ALA A 85 4.37 42.58 -16.01
N PRO A 86 3.08 42.98 -15.99
CA PRO A 86 2.08 42.39 -16.87
C PRO A 86 2.39 42.81 -18.30
N VAL A 87 3.15 41.97 -19.01
CA VAL A 87 3.33 42.12 -20.45
C VAL A 87 2.01 41.74 -21.10
N ALA A 88 1.37 42.73 -21.72
CA ALA A 88 0.13 42.61 -22.47
C ALA A 88 0.19 41.43 -23.46
N PRO A 89 -0.93 40.72 -23.72
CA PRO A 89 -0.96 39.65 -24.70
C PRO A 89 -0.70 40.22 -26.10
N PRO A 90 0.33 39.77 -26.84
CA PRO A 90 0.39 40.05 -28.26
C PRO A 90 -0.68 39.22 -28.97
N SER A 91 -1.53 39.93 -29.69
CA SER A 91 -2.55 39.43 -30.60
C SER A 91 -2.02 38.32 -31.52
N GLN A 92 -2.76 37.21 -31.62
CA GLN A 92 -2.79 36.38 -32.82
C GLN A 92 -3.21 37.25 -34.03
N PRO A 93 -2.96 36.93 -35.32
CA PRO A 93 -2.83 35.57 -35.90
C PRO A 93 -1.80 35.43 -37.05
N VAL A 94 -1.33 34.21 -37.34
CA VAL A 94 -1.25 33.68 -38.72
C VAL A 94 -1.18 32.16 -38.63
N GLN A 95 -2.25 31.52 -39.10
CA GLN A 95 -2.28 30.09 -39.34
C GLN A 95 -1.59 29.86 -40.69
N ASP A 96 -0.36 29.37 -40.67
CA ASP A 96 0.23 28.74 -41.85
C ASP A 96 -0.41 27.37 -42.04
N ILE A 97 -1.41 27.35 -42.91
CA ILE A 97 -2.04 26.15 -43.46
C ILE A 97 -1.04 25.41 -44.37
N SER A 98 -0.13 24.65 -43.75
CA SER A 98 0.62 23.62 -44.47
C SER A 98 -0.36 22.56 -44.96
N THR A 99 -0.74 22.69 -46.22
CA THR A 99 -1.68 21.83 -46.94
C THR A 99 -0.97 20.54 -47.33
N ALA A 100 -0.67 19.70 -46.34
CA ALA A 100 -0.40 18.29 -46.62
C ALA A 100 -1.76 17.59 -46.87
N PRO A 101 -1.87 16.69 -47.85
CA PRO A 101 -3.10 15.93 -48.07
C PRO A 101 -3.36 15.10 -46.81
N GLN A 102 -4.27 15.59 -45.96
CA GLN A 102 -4.82 14.83 -44.85
C GLN A 102 -5.56 13.66 -45.49
N ALA A 103 -4.91 12.50 -45.51
CA ALA A 103 -5.57 11.24 -45.76
C ALA A 103 -6.64 11.12 -44.67
N VAL A 104 -7.88 11.47 -45.02
CA VAL A 104 -9.09 11.16 -44.27
C VAL A 104 -9.23 9.65 -44.28
N ILE A 105 -8.49 8.99 -43.38
CA ILE A 105 -8.70 7.59 -43.03
C ILE A 105 -10.11 7.53 -42.42
N THR A 106 -11.07 7.12 -43.25
CA THR A 106 -12.46 6.91 -42.90
C THR A 106 -12.57 6.08 -41.61
N ALA A 107 -13.37 6.60 -40.68
CA ALA A 107 -13.30 6.32 -39.26
C ALA A 107 -14.03 5.08 -38.68
N PRO A 108 -14.65 4.12 -39.41
CA PRO A 108 -15.28 2.97 -38.74
C PRO A 108 -14.31 1.81 -38.43
N ALA A 109 -13.31 1.55 -39.29
CA ALA A 109 -12.44 0.37 -39.16
C ALA A 109 -11.39 0.49 -38.03
N ILE A 110 -10.82 1.69 -37.84
CA ILE A 110 -9.83 1.95 -36.78
C ILE A 110 -10.50 2.00 -35.39
N ALA A 111 -11.75 2.48 -35.33
CA ALA A 111 -12.53 2.49 -34.09
C ALA A 111 -12.75 1.06 -33.56
N GLY A 112 -13.13 0.11 -34.43
CA GLY A 112 -13.32 -1.30 -34.07
C GLY A 112 -12.06 -1.94 -33.47
N LEU A 113 -10.89 -1.69 -34.08
CA LEU A 113 -9.62 -2.24 -33.60
C LEU A 113 -9.22 -1.69 -32.22
N ARG A 114 -9.51 -0.40 -31.95
CA ARG A 114 -9.26 0.21 -30.64
C ARG A 114 -10.12 -0.41 -29.54
N HIS A 115 -11.41 -0.65 -29.81
CA HIS A 115 -12.30 -1.31 -28.86
C HIS A 115 -11.84 -2.74 -28.56
N GLN A 116 -11.43 -3.50 -29.58
CA GLN A 116 -10.90 -4.85 -29.38
C GLN A 116 -9.60 -4.84 -28.55
N ALA A 117 -8.67 -3.93 -28.84
CA ALA A 117 -7.44 -3.78 -28.08
C ALA A 117 -7.70 -3.38 -26.61
N GLN A 118 -8.67 -2.50 -26.37
CA GLN A 118 -9.09 -2.13 -25.02
C GLN A 118 -9.71 -3.31 -24.27
N ALA A 119 -10.61 -4.05 -24.91
CA ALA A 119 -11.25 -5.22 -24.33
C ALA A 119 -10.22 -6.30 -23.92
N ALA A 120 -9.23 -6.57 -24.78
CA ALA A 120 -8.16 -7.51 -24.47
C ALA A 120 -7.32 -7.04 -23.27
N ARG A 121 -6.98 -5.74 -23.20
CA ARG A 121 -6.25 -5.16 -22.06
C ARG A 121 -7.06 -5.27 -20.77
N THR A 122 -8.34 -4.94 -20.79
CA THR A 122 -9.20 -5.03 -19.60
C THR A 122 -9.42 -6.46 -19.15
N GLY A 123 -9.54 -7.42 -20.07
CA GLY A 123 -9.69 -8.84 -19.75
C GLY A 123 -8.46 -9.41 -19.03
N GLY A 124 -7.25 -9.04 -19.46
CA GLY A 124 -6.03 -9.42 -18.76
C GLY A 124 -5.94 -8.84 -17.34
N ILE A 125 -6.44 -7.61 -17.15
CA ILE A 125 -6.49 -6.97 -15.83
C ILE A 125 -7.52 -7.66 -14.92
N GLN A 126 -8.71 -7.98 -15.43
CA GLN A 126 -9.76 -8.66 -14.66
C GLN A 126 -9.28 -10.02 -14.12
N LYS A 127 -8.66 -10.84 -14.97
CA LYS A 127 -8.08 -12.14 -14.54
C LYS A 127 -7.07 -12.00 -13.40
N LYS A 128 -6.29 -10.91 -13.38
CA LYS A 128 -5.36 -10.62 -12.28
C LYS A 128 -6.10 -10.21 -11.02
N LEU A 129 -7.13 -9.36 -11.14
CA LEU A 129 -7.98 -8.97 -10.01
C LEU A 129 -8.69 -10.17 -9.39
N ASP A 130 -9.14 -11.13 -10.19
CA ASP A 130 -9.81 -12.34 -9.70
C ASP A 130 -8.87 -13.20 -8.84
N LYS A 131 -7.60 -13.36 -9.25
CA LYS A 131 -6.57 -14.04 -8.44
C LYS A 131 -6.30 -13.33 -7.11
N ILE A 132 -6.28 -12.00 -7.12
CA ILE A 132 -6.13 -11.21 -5.88
C ILE A 132 -7.33 -11.44 -4.95
N MET A 133 -8.53 -11.53 -5.52
CA MET A 133 -9.77 -11.83 -4.79
C MET A 133 -9.74 -13.22 -4.17
N GLU A 134 -9.22 -14.22 -4.87
CA GLU A 134 -9.02 -15.57 -4.35
C GLU A 134 -8.06 -15.57 -3.15
N LEU A 135 -6.90 -14.91 -3.29
CA LEU A 135 -5.95 -14.74 -2.18
C LEU A 135 -6.57 -13.98 -0.99
N ALA A 136 -7.45 -12.99 -1.25
CA ALA A 136 -8.14 -12.23 -0.21
C ALA A 136 -9.05 -13.10 0.64
N ARG A 137 -9.74 -14.04 -0.01
CA ARG A 137 -10.63 -14.99 0.66
C ARG A 137 -9.85 -15.96 1.53
N GLU A 138 -8.65 -16.36 1.11
CA GLU A 138 -7.78 -17.27 1.86
C GLU A 138 -7.13 -16.60 3.06
N LYS A 139 -6.46 -15.45 2.86
CA LYS A 139 -5.63 -14.81 3.90
C LYS A 139 -6.40 -13.83 4.80
N LYS A 140 -7.63 -13.42 4.45
CA LYS A 140 -8.48 -12.37 5.05
C LYS A 140 -7.87 -10.96 5.06
N THR A 141 -6.56 -10.84 5.20
CA THR A 141 -5.77 -9.62 5.16
C THR A 141 -4.70 -9.73 4.07
N ILE A 142 -4.58 -8.70 3.25
CA ILE A 142 -3.61 -8.61 2.16
C ILE A 142 -2.72 -7.38 2.33
N ARG A 143 -1.43 -7.55 2.07
CA ARG A 143 -0.47 -6.45 1.87
C ARG A 143 -0.01 -6.35 0.42
N ASN A 144 0.66 -5.25 0.08
CA ASN A 144 1.16 -5.05 -1.28
C ASN A 144 2.16 -6.15 -1.69
N ASP A 145 3.07 -6.51 -0.77
CA ASP A 145 4.08 -7.55 -0.96
C ASP A 145 3.47 -8.92 -1.34
N ASP A 146 2.29 -9.25 -0.83
CA ASP A 146 1.60 -10.50 -1.15
C ASP A 146 1.20 -10.54 -2.63
N ILE A 147 0.77 -9.41 -3.17
CA ILE A 147 0.32 -9.28 -4.56
C ILE A 147 1.50 -9.25 -5.53
N GLU A 148 2.60 -8.60 -5.13
CA GLU A 148 3.85 -8.61 -5.89
C GLU A 148 4.37 -10.04 -6.07
N LYS A 149 4.36 -10.84 -4.99
CA LYS A 149 4.77 -12.24 -5.01
C LYS A 149 3.81 -13.13 -5.80
N LEU A 150 2.50 -12.89 -5.71
CA LEU A 150 1.49 -13.71 -6.41
C LEU A 150 1.52 -13.49 -7.93
N LEU A 151 1.62 -12.23 -8.37
CA LEU A 151 1.46 -11.85 -9.77
C LEU A 151 2.78 -11.51 -10.48
N HIS A 152 3.90 -11.49 -9.75
CA HIS A 152 5.22 -11.04 -10.22
C HIS A 152 5.16 -9.66 -10.89
N VAL A 153 4.61 -8.69 -10.16
CA VAL A 153 4.48 -7.29 -10.60
C VAL A 153 5.20 -6.35 -9.64
N SER A 154 5.45 -5.12 -10.06
CA SER A 154 6.02 -4.09 -9.17
C SER A 154 5.04 -3.65 -8.08
N ASP A 155 5.57 -3.18 -6.95
CA ASP A 155 4.85 -2.53 -5.83
C ASP A 155 3.78 -1.53 -6.30
N SER A 156 4.16 -0.60 -7.19
CA SER A 156 3.24 0.39 -7.76
C SER A 156 2.08 -0.23 -8.55
N THR A 157 2.33 -1.34 -9.24
CA THR A 157 1.31 -2.06 -10.01
C THR A 157 0.38 -2.85 -9.07
N ALA A 158 0.92 -3.47 -8.04
CA ALA A 158 0.15 -4.14 -7.00
C ALA A 158 -0.79 -3.16 -6.27
N GLN A 159 -0.29 -1.97 -5.91
CA GLN A 159 -1.09 -0.91 -5.30
C GLN A 159 -2.22 -0.46 -6.25
N ARG A 160 -1.94 -0.39 -7.56
CA ARG A 160 -2.94 -0.05 -8.57
C ARG A 160 -4.09 -1.06 -8.62
N TYR A 161 -3.79 -2.36 -8.52
CA TYR A 161 -4.82 -3.40 -8.50
C TYR A 161 -5.65 -3.39 -7.21
N LEU A 162 -4.99 -3.27 -6.06
CA LEU A 162 -5.69 -3.15 -4.77
C LEU A 162 -6.58 -1.91 -4.75
N GLY A 163 -6.08 -0.77 -5.25
CA GLY A 163 -6.88 0.44 -5.41
C GLY A 163 -8.08 0.27 -6.35
N ALA A 164 -7.97 -0.56 -7.39
CA ALA A 164 -9.10 -0.88 -8.24
C ALA A 164 -10.17 -1.70 -7.49
N LEU A 165 -9.77 -2.66 -6.65
CA LEU A 165 -10.70 -3.45 -5.82
C LEU A 165 -11.35 -2.62 -4.71
N VAL A 166 -10.62 -1.68 -4.12
CA VAL A 166 -11.19 -0.71 -3.16
C VAL A 166 -12.21 0.18 -3.84
N LYS A 167 -11.92 0.69 -5.04
CA LYS A 167 -12.88 1.46 -5.83
C LYS A 167 -14.12 0.66 -6.23
N GLN A 168 -13.98 -0.66 -6.39
CA GLN A 168 -15.10 -1.57 -6.65
C GLN A 168 -15.90 -1.93 -5.39
N GLY A 169 -15.48 -1.51 -4.19
CA GLY A 169 -16.13 -1.86 -2.92
C GLY A 169 -15.91 -3.31 -2.49
N LYS A 170 -14.91 -3.98 -3.07
CA LYS A 170 -14.57 -5.39 -2.81
C LYS A 170 -13.60 -5.55 -1.63
N LEU A 171 -12.74 -4.58 -1.43
CA LEU A 171 -11.76 -4.56 -0.35
C LEU A 171 -11.85 -3.22 0.39
N ARG A 172 -11.55 -3.22 1.69
CA ARG A 172 -11.37 -2.02 2.50
C ARG A 172 -9.89 -1.83 2.80
N ARG A 173 -9.37 -0.62 2.57
CA ARG A 173 -8.04 -0.26 3.04
C ARG A 173 -8.11 0.14 4.51
N VAL A 174 -7.30 -0.50 5.34
CA VAL A 174 -7.16 -0.22 6.77
C VAL A 174 -5.74 0.27 7.06
N GLY A 175 -5.64 1.36 7.81
CA GLY A 175 -4.37 1.96 8.23
C GLY A 175 -3.87 3.14 7.38
N ASN A 176 -2.76 3.71 7.82
CA ASN A 176 -2.16 4.92 7.25
C ASN A 176 -1.14 4.64 6.13
N ARG A 177 -0.60 5.70 5.54
CA ARG A 177 0.44 5.64 4.50
C ARG A 177 1.73 5.06 5.12
N GLY A 178 2.03 3.78 4.81
CA GLY A 178 3.20 3.03 5.31
C GLY A 178 2.86 1.70 5.99
N SER A 179 1.67 1.56 6.57
CA SER A 179 1.24 0.34 7.29
C SER A 179 -0.14 -0.14 6.82
N ALA A 180 -0.52 0.27 5.62
CA ALA A 180 -1.82 -0.05 5.05
C ALA A 180 -1.90 -1.54 4.71
N HIS A 181 -2.98 -2.17 5.15
CA HIS A 181 -3.39 -3.50 4.73
C HIS A 181 -4.81 -3.44 4.18
N TYR A 182 -5.21 -4.47 3.46
CA TYR A 182 -6.51 -4.55 2.81
C TYR A 182 -7.28 -5.74 3.34
N GLU A 183 -8.53 -5.52 3.69
CA GLU A 183 -9.44 -6.54 4.22
C GLU A 183 -10.60 -6.75 3.25
N LEU A 184 -11.11 -7.98 3.19
CA LEU A 184 -12.32 -8.30 2.45
C LEU A 184 -13.55 -7.72 3.18
N ILE A 185 -14.48 -7.12 2.42
CA ILE A 185 -15.75 -6.58 2.93
C ILE A 185 -16.85 -7.63 2.74
#